data_AF-A0AAF0V942-F1
#
_entry.id   AF-A0AAF0V942-F1
#
_cell.length_a   1.000
_cell.length_b   1.000
_cell.length_c   1.000
_cell.angle_alpha   90.00
_cell.angle_beta   90.00
_cell.angle_gamma   90.00
#
_symmetry.space_group_name_H-M   'P 1'
#
loop_
_entity.id
_entity.type
_entity.pdbx_description
1 polymer ?
#
loop_
_entity_poly.entity_id
_entity_poly.type
_entity_poly.pdbx_seq_one_letter_code
_entity_poly.pdbx_strand_id
1 'polypeptide(L)'
;MCTWESRYNLVIGTTFERKASARLSSWLKSVQDSGERPGWMLPHVFDELGQYWNTYKFKAISDQAKIARGSLKGGSLHTGGAKTVGTIEREMKKELGRTPIEPEVFEKTHVRKKENESDSDVWVEERAERIFNDFHKYVAENLNSSVQLTPELSTQIWKEKVVGGTHKAELTAALAKSERKRVAEQQSMSETVQQIKEQVMNLARRPTTSAPDDIDDESDEDDYVDLTP
;
A
#
# COMPACT_ATOMS: atom_id res chain seq x y z
N MET A 1 -24.84 -17.72 -19.96
CA MET A 1 -23.65 -17.24 -19.23
C MET A 1 -24.05 -16.03 -18.42
N CYS A 2 -23.70 -15.99 -17.13
CA CYS A 2 -23.97 -14.82 -16.29
C CYS A 2 -22.81 -13.84 -16.49
N THR A 3 -23.04 -12.77 -17.26
CA THR A 3 -22.04 -11.72 -17.53
C THR A 3 -22.57 -10.39 -17.02
N TRP A 4 -21.78 -9.65 -16.24
CA TRP A 4 -22.13 -8.30 -15.79
C TRP A 4 -21.61 -7.25 -16.77
N GLU A 5 -22.14 -6.03 -16.66
CA GLU A 5 -21.71 -4.91 -17.51
C GLU A 5 -20.27 -4.48 -17.20
N SER A 6 -19.48 -4.18 -18.23
CA SER A 6 -18.05 -3.85 -18.09
C SER A 6 -17.74 -2.68 -17.15
N ARG A 7 -18.68 -1.75 -16.94
CA ARG A 7 -18.53 -0.65 -15.98
C ARG A 7 -18.32 -1.13 -14.54
N TYR A 8 -18.75 -2.36 -14.21
CA TYR A 8 -18.57 -2.95 -12.90
C TYR A 8 -17.25 -3.70 -12.74
N ASN A 9 -16.47 -3.91 -13.81
CA ASN A 9 -15.23 -4.69 -13.77
C ASN A 9 -14.26 -4.17 -12.71
N LEU A 10 -14.08 -2.85 -12.60
CA LEU A 10 -13.18 -2.26 -11.61
C LEU A 10 -13.67 -2.52 -10.17
N VAL A 11 -14.96 -2.31 -9.90
CA VAL A 11 -15.55 -2.51 -8.56
C VAL A 11 -15.51 -3.99 -8.17
N ILE A 12 -15.80 -4.88 -9.10
CA ILE A 12 -15.79 -6.33 -8.89
C ILE A 12 -14.36 -6.81 -8.66
N GLY A 13 -13.41 -6.40 -9.51
CA GLY A 13 -11.99 -6.73 -9.36
C GLY A 13 -11.43 -6.26 -8.03
N THR A 14 -11.59 -4.98 -7.70
CA THR A 14 -11.10 -4.42 -6.42
C THR A 14 -11.76 -5.08 -5.20
N THR A 15 -13.05 -5.42 -5.28
CA THR A 15 -13.74 -6.13 -4.20
C THR A 15 -13.25 -7.57 -4.06
N PHE A 16 -13.04 -8.25 -5.18
CA PHE A 16 -12.49 -9.60 -5.21
C PHE A 16 -11.10 -9.61 -4.59
N GLU A 17 -10.18 -8.76 -5.07
CA GLU A 17 -8.81 -8.67 -4.57
C GLU A 17 -8.79 -8.38 -3.07
N ARG A 18 -9.58 -7.42 -2.60
CA ARG A 18 -9.68 -7.10 -1.17
C ARG A 18 -10.14 -8.30 -0.33
N LYS A 19 -11.17 -9.02 -0.79
CA LYS A 19 -11.72 -10.19 -0.08
C LYS A 19 -10.76 -11.38 -0.14
N ALA A 20 -10.17 -11.64 -1.29
CA ALA A 20 -9.21 -12.71 -1.51
C ALA A 20 -7.95 -12.49 -0.67
N SER A 21 -7.39 -11.27 -0.67
CA SER A 21 -6.24 -10.89 0.16
C SER A 21 -6.49 -11.11 1.65
N ALA A 22 -7.67 -10.68 2.16
CA ALA A 22 -8.02 -10.88 3.56
C ALA A 22 -8.14 -12.37 3.94
N ARG A 23 -8.77 -13.17 3.06
CA ARG A 23 -8.90 -14.63 3.25
C ARG A 23 -7.55 -15.32 3.19
N LEU A 24 -6.72 -15.00 2.20
CA LEU A 24 -5.38 -15.56 2.04
C LEU A 24 -4.52 -15.24 3.26
N SER A 25 -4.55 -14.01 3.75
CA SER A 25 -3.84 -13.61 4.97
C SER A 25 -4.26 -14.46 6.19
N SER A 26 -5.57 -14.70 6.34
CA SER A 26 -6.10 -15.57 7.41
C SER A 26 -5.62 -17.01 7.26
N TRP A 27 -5.62 -17.55 6.03
CA TRP A 27 -5.13 -18.91 5.77
C TRP A 27 -3.64 -19.03 6.02
N LEU A 28 -2.83 -18.07 5.55
CA LEU A 28 -1.39 -18.05 5.80
C LEU A 28 -1.08 -17.99 7.30
N LYS A 29 -1.86 -17.25 8.09
CA LYS A 29 -1.71 -17.25 9.55
C LYS A 29 -2.01 -18.63 10.15
N SER A 30 -3.04 -19.32 9.69
CA SER A 30 -3.35 -20.68 10.13
C SER A 30 -2.25 -21.67 9.76
N VAL A 31 -1.65 -21.53 8.58
CA VAL A 31 -0.50 -22.35 8.14
C VAL A 31 0.70 -22.08 9.03
N GLN A 32 0.97 -20.82 9.36
CA GLN A 32 2.04 -20.44 10.28
C GLN A 32 1.83 -21.02 11.69
N ASP A 33 0.60 -20.97 12.21
CA ASP A 33 0.29 -21.43 13.57
C ASP A 33 0.32 -22.95 13.71
N SER A 34 -0.16 -23.66 12.69
CA SER A 34 -0.12 -25.13 12.66
C SER A 34 1.28 -25.67 12.36
N GLY A 35 2.08 -24.94 11.58
CA GLY A 35 3.33 -25.45 11.01
C GLY A 35 3.11 -26.56 9.97
N GLU A 36 1.86 -26.78 9.53
CA GLU A 36 1.51 -27.83 8.57
C GLU A 36 1.24 -27.24 7.19
N ARG A 37 1.78 -27.88 6.14
CA ARG A 37 1.53 -27.47 4.76
C ARG A 37 0.13 -27.92 4.33
N PRO A 38 -0.75 -27.00 3.90
CA PRO A 38 -2.06 -27.39 3.41
C PRO A 38 -1.97 -27.95 1.98
N GLY A 39 -2.95 -28.78 1.59
CA GLY A 39 -2.97 -29.46 0.29
C GLY A 39 -2.98 -28.52 -0.93
N TRP A 40 -3.50 -27.29 -0.78
CA TRP A 40 -3.54 -26.29 -1.85
C TRP A 40 -2.20 -25.55 -2.05
N MET A 41 -1.27 -25.65 -1.10
CA MET A 41 0.01 -24.95 -1.16
C MET A 41 1.11 -25.87 -1.68
N LEU A 42 1.85 -25.42 -2.68
CA LEU A 42 2.97 -26.17 -3.24
C LEU A 42 4.10 -26.31 -2.20
N PRO A 43 4.81 -27.45 -2.14
CA PRO A 43 5.89 -27.67 -1.18
C PRO A 43 6.95 -26.56 -1.14
N HIS A 44 7.48 -26.18 -2.30
CA HIS A 44 8.51 -25.13 -2.37
C HIS A 44 8.02 -23.77 -1.85
N VAL A 45 6.74 -23.41 -2.09
CA VAL A 45 6.14 -22.17 -1.59
C VAL A 45 6.06 -22.19 -0.06
N PHE A 46 5.69 -23.34 0.51
CA PHE A 46 5.65 -23.51 1.96
C PHE A 46 7.04 -23.35 2.58
N ASP A 47 8.06 -23.95 1.97
CA ASP A 47 9.45 -23.85 2.44
C ASP A 47 9.97 -22.41 2.36
N GLU A 48 9.72 -21.71 1.24
CA GLU A 48 10.08 -20.30 1.07
C GLU A 48 9.38 -19.38 2.09
N LEU A 49 8.09 -19.61 2.35
CA LEU A 49 7.33 -18.88 3.37
C LEU A 49 7.88 -19.15 4.76
N GLY A 50 8.22 -20.40 5.07
CA GLY A 50 8.86 -20.79 6.33
C GLY A 50 10.21 -20.09 6.53
N GLN A 51 11.04 -19.99 5.49
CA GLN A 51 12.29 -19.23 5.52
C GLN A 51 12.02 -17.73 5.75
N TYR A 52 11.06 -17.16 5.01
CA TYR A 52 10.68 -15.75 5.14
C TYR A 52 10.18 -15.39 6.54
N TRP A 53 9.27 -16.18 7.11
CA TRP A 53 8.76 -15.98 8.47
C TRP A 53 9.84 -16.09 9.55
N ASN A 54 10.92 -16.83 9.26
CA ASN A 54 12.05 -16.95 10.16
C ASN A 54 13.04 -15.78 10.10
N THR A 55 12.95 -14.92 9.09
CA THR A 55 13.80 -13.73 8.99
C THR A 55 13.60 -12.79 10.17
N TYR A 56 14.68 -12.13 10.58
CA TYR A 56 14.65 -11.10 11.64
C TYR A 56 13.66 -9.98 11.31
N LYS A 57 13.64 -9.53 10.05
CA LYS A 57 12.75 -8.47 9.58
C LYS A 57 11.28 -8.81 9.80
N PHE A 58 10.85 -10.02 9.44
CA PHE A 58 9.46 -10.44 9.63
C PHE A 58 9.11 -10.53 11.11
N LYS A 59 9.96 -11.18 11.92
CA LYS A 59 9.75 -11.32 13.38
C LYS A 59 9.65 -9.96 14.06
N ALA A 60 10.54 -9.02 13.76
CA ALA A 60 10.51 -7.67 14.30
C ALA A 60 9.19 -6.94 13.97
N ILE A 61 8.70 -7.02 12.73
CA ILE A 61 7.41 -6.42 12.34
C ILE A 61 6.25 -7.11 13.07
N SER A 62 6.26 -8.43 13.15
CA SER A 62 5.23 -9.21 13.83
C SER A 62 5.17 -8.89 15.32
N ASP A 63 6.31 -8.80 16.00
CA ASP A 63 6.42 -8.47 17.41
C ASP A 63 5.98 -7.04 17.68
N GLN A 64 6.40 -6.08 16.85
CA GLN A 64 5.93 -4.70 16.94
C GLN A 64 4.41 -4.62 16.76
N ALA A 65 3.85 -5.36 15.80
CA ALA A 65 2.41 -5.40 15.58
C ALA A 65 1.67 -6.08 16.74
N LYS A 66 2.28 -7.09 17.38
CA LYS A 66 1.74 -7.75 18.59
C LYS A 66 1.73 -6.78 19.77
N ILE A 67 2.82 -6.06 20.00
CA ILE A 67 2.92 -5.02 21.04
C ILE A 67 1.89 -3.91 20.78
N ALA A 68 1.75 -3.46 19.53
CA ALA A 68 0.77 -2.44 19.17
C ALA A 68 -0.68 -2.91 19.42
N ARG A 69 -1.04 -4.15 19.07
CA ARG A 69 -2.36 -4.72 19.36
C ARG A 69 -2.61 -4.93 20.86
N GLY A 70 -1.57 -5.29 21.62
CA GLY A 70 -1.64 -5.44 23.07
C GLY A 70 -1.53 -4.12 23.84
N SER A 71 -1.35 -2.99 23.14
CA SER A 71 -1.22 -1.68 23.76
C SER A 71 -2.54 -1.29 24.42
N LEU A 72 -2.48 -1.03 25.73
CA LEU A 72 -3.54 -0.39 26.50
C LEU A 72 -3.47 1.14 26.41
N LYS A 73 -3.01 1.66 25.27
CA LYS A 73 -2.81 3.09 25.01
C LYS A 73 -3.12 3.41 23.55
N GLY A 74 -3.47 4.66 23.29
CA GLY A 74 -3.79 5.21 21.98
C GLY A 74 -5.12 4.70 21.43
N GLY A 75 -5.24 4.67 20.10
CA GLY A 75 -6.48 4.28 19.39
C GLY A 75 -6.89 2.80 19.53
N SER A 76 -6.19 2.02 20.36
CA SER A 76 -6.62 0.69 20.80
C SER A 76 -7.73 0.77 21.86
N LEU A 77 -7.80 1.87 22.61
CA LEU A 77 -8.78 2.05 23.65
C LEU A 77 -10.00 2.82 23.14
N HIS A 78 -11.14 2.15 23.02
CA HIS A 78 -12.44 2.75 22.71
C HIS A 78 -13.56 2.15 23.57
N THR A 79 -14.58 2.95 23.89
CA THR A 79 -15.76 2.56 24.69
C THR A 79 -16.96 2.15 23.84
N GLY A 80 -16.81 2.16 22.51
CA GLY A 80 -17.87 1.77 21.57
C GLY A 80 -18.25 0.28 21.57
N GLY A 81 -17.57 -0.55 22.37
CA GLY A 81 -17.77 -2.00 22.42
C GLY A 81 -17.43 -2.69 21.10
N ALA A 82 -18.14 -3.79 20.81
CA ALA A 82 -18.00 -4.54 19.55
C ALA A 82 -18.69 -3.86 18.35
N LYS A 83 -18.79 -2.54 18.34
CA LYS A 83 -19.29 -1.75 17.22
C LYS A 83 -18.12 -1.02 16.55
N THR A 84 -18.15 -0.98 15.23
CA THR A 84 -17.20 -0.14 14.47
C THR A 84 -17.59 1.33 14.61
N VAL A 85 -16.61 2.23 14.52
CA VAL A 85 -16.85 3.69 14.53
C VAL A 85 -17.89 4.10 13.48
N GLY A 86 -17.81 3.57 12.26
CA GLY A 86 -18.81 3.85 11.21
C GLY A 86 -20.20 3.24 11.47
N THR A 87 -20.33 2.30 12.40
CA THR A 87 -21.66 1.86 12.89
C THR A 87 -22.21 2.88 13.87
N ILE A 88 -21.39 3.34 14.81
CA ILE A 88 -21.75 4.36 15.79
C ILE A 88 -22.10 5.67 15.08
N GLU A 89 -21.34 6.08 14.07
CA GLU A 89 -21.61 7.25 13.25
C GLU A 89 -22.98 7.17 12.54
N ARG A 90 -23.32 6.00 11.96
CA ARG A 90 -24.63 5.79 11.33
C ARG A 90 -25.78 5.80 12.34
N GLU A 91 -25.55 5.30 13.55
CA GLU A 91 -26.53 5.38 14.64
C GLU A 91 -26.73 6.85 15.06
N MET A 92 -25.64 7.59 15.32
CA MET A 92 -25.67 9.01 15.66
C MET A 92 -26.35 9.85 14.58
N LYS A 93 -26.09 9.56 13.30
CA LYS A 93 -26.73 10.25 12.19
C LYS A 93 -28.25 10.12 12.21
N LYS A 94 -28.77 8.96 12.63
CA LYS A 94 -30.21 8.74 12.80
C LYS A 94 -30.76 9.45 14.03
N GLU A 95 -30.03 9.40 15.15
CA GLU A 95 -30.43 10.06 16.42
C GLU A 95 -30.48 11.60 16.29
N LEU A 96 -29.49 12.19 15.62
CA LEU A 96 -29.36 13.65 15.47
C LEU A 96 -30.14 14.22 14.29
N GLY A 97 -30.59 13.38 13.35
CA GLY A 97 -31.20 13.84 12.09
C GLY A 97 -30.24 14.59 11.15
N ARG A 98 -28.95 14.62 11.47
CA ARG A 98 -27.87 15.25 10.67
C ARG A 98 -26.61 14.39 10.71
N THR A 99 -25.69 14.61 9.78
CA THR A 99 -24.36 13.98 9.85
C THR A 99 -23.62 14.52 11.09
N PRO A 100 -23.12 13.66 12.00
CA PRO A 100 -22.32 14.10 13.13
C PRO A 100 -20.96 14.62 12.67
N ILE A 101 -20.36 15.54 13.43
CA ILE A 101 -18.99 16.00 13.18
C ILE A 101 -18.00 15.06 13.86
N GLU A 102 -16.77 14.95 13.35
CA GLU A 102 -15.73 14.06 13.90
C GLU A 102 -15.55 14.10 15.42
N PRO A 103 -15.45 15.27 16.10
CA PRO A 103 -15.27 15.29 17.55
C PRO A 103 -16.46 14.70 18.32
N GLU A 104 -17.70 14.80 17.80
CA GLU A 104 -18.88 14.19 18.44
C GLU A 104 -18.79 12.65 18.41
N VAL A 105 -18.38 12.10 17.26
CA VAL A 105 -18.18 10.65 17.11
C VAL A 105 -17.01 10.19 17.98
N PHE A 106 -15.95 10.99 18.07
CA PHE A 106 -14.78 10.70 18.87
C PHE A 106 -15.09 10.68 20.37
N GLU A 107 -15.79 11.71 20.88
CA GLU A 107 -16.25 11.78 22.26
C GLU A 107 -17.11 10.56 22.62
N LYS A 108 -18.09 10.22 21.76
CA LYS A 108 -18.97 9.05 21.96
C LYS A 108 -18.18 7.73 22.09
N THR A 109 -17.02 7.63 21.46
CA THR A 109 -16.21 6.41 21.37
C THR A 109 -15.00 6.39 22.30
N HIS A 110 -14.61 7.53 22.89
CA HIS A 110 -13.39 7.66 23.70
C HIS A 110 -13.66 8.30 25.08
N VAL A 111 -14.92 8.44 25.46
CA VAL A 111 -15.35 8.80 26.82
C VAL A 111 -16.03 7.60 27.48
N ARG A 112 -15.64 7.33 28.72
CA ARG A 112 -16.33 6.41 29.63
C ARG A 112 -17.46 7.19 30.28
N LYS A 113 -18.69 6.76 30.00
CA LYS A 113 -19.86 7.32 30.65
C LYS A 113 -19.86 6.97 32.13
N LYS A 114 -20.25 7.94 32.95
CA LYS A 114 -20.47 7.74 34.38
C LYS A 114 -21.43 6.58 34.67
N GLU A 115 -21.14 5.82 35.72
CA GLU A 115 -22.06 4.80 36.24
C GLU A 115 -23.11 5.44 37.16
N ASN A 116 -22.73 6.47 37.94
CA ASN A 116 -23.63 7.21 38.82
C ASN A 116 -23.81 8.66 38.34
N GLU A 117 -24.94 9.28 38.69
CA GLU A 117 -25.27 10.63 38.23
C GLU A 117 -24.31 11.72 38.75
N SER A 118 -23.66 11.48 39.89
CA SER A 118 -22.71 12.39 40.54
C SER A 118 -21.29 12.36 39.97
N ASP A 119 -20.95 11.33 39.19
CA ASP A 119 -19.60 11.17 38.65
C ASP A 119 -19.45 11.97 37.34
N SER A 120 -18.25 12.47 37.05
CA SER A 120 -17.95 13.08 35.75
C SER A 120 -17.65 12.01 34.72
N ASP A 121 -18.03 12.25 33.47
CA ASP A 121 -17.56 11.46 32.34
C ASP A 121 -16.02 11.56 32.25
N VAL A 122 -15.37 10.43 31.98
CA VAL A 122 -13.89 10.33 32.01
C VAL A 122 -13.36 9.89 30.66
N TRP A 123 -12.39 10.62 30.12
CA TRP A 123 -11.67 10.21 28.92
C TRP A 123 -10.98 8.88 29.12
N VAL A 124 -11.04 8.04 28.11
CA VAL A 124 -10.45 6.70 28.14
C VAL A 124 -8.93 6.73 28.34
N GLU A 125 -8.27 7.79 27.87
CA GLU A 125 -6.87 8.11 28.11
C GLU A 125 -6.65 9.62 27.97
N GLU A 126 -5.65 10.16 28.68
CA GLU A 126 -5.18 11.55 28.56
C GLU A 126 -4.89 11.98 27.11
N ARG A 127 -4.43 11.05 26.26
CA ARG A 127 -4.21 11.33 24.83
C ARG A 127 -5.52 11.65 24.10
N ALA A 128 -6.61 10.95 24.42
CA ALA A 128 -7.91 11.20 23.79
C ALA A 128 -8.41 12.60 24.17
N GLU A 129 -8.29 12.96 25.44
CA GLU A 129 -8.60 14.29 25.93
C GLU A 129 -7.78 15.38 25.22
N ARG A 130 -6.46 15.20 25.11
CA ARG A 130 -5.60 16.15 24.37
C ARG A 130 -6.01 16.31 22.92
N ILE A 131 -6.26 15.22 22.20
CA ILE A 131 -6.71 15.24 20.79
C ILE A 131 -8.01 16.03 20.65
N PHE A 132 -8.97 15.78 21.54
CA PHE A 132 -10.24 16.50 21.55
C PHE A 132 -10.05 18.00 21.82
N ASN A 133 -9.25 18.34 22.83
CA ASN A 133 -8.98 19.73 23.18
C ASN A 133 -8.21 20.48 22.09
N ASP A 134 -7.24 19.84 21.43
CA ASP A 134 -6.48 20.41 20.31
C ASP A 134 -7.40 20.75 19.12
N PHE A 135 -8.39 19.91 18.84
CA PHE A 135 -9.41 20.21 17.83
C PHE A 135 -10.18 21.49 18.18
N HIS A 136 -10.72 21.56 19.40
CA HIS A 136 -11.53 22.70 19.83
C HIS A 136 -10.71 24.00 19.91
N LYS A 137 -9.45 23.90 20.37
CA LYS A 137 -8.50 25.01 20.37
C LYS A 137 -8.24 25.50 18.94
N TYR A 138 -7.95 24.59 18.01
CA TYR A 138 -7.73 24.95 16.61
C TYR A 138 -8.96 25.67 16.02
N VAL A 139 -10.16 25.14 16.27
CA VAL A 139 -11.40 25.77 15.80
C VAL A 139 -11.58 27.17 16.38
N ALA A 140 -11.35 27.35 17.69
CA ALA A 140 -11.49 28.66 18.34
C ALA A 140 -10.47 29.70 17.85
N GLU A 141 -9.23 29.28 17.56
CA GLU A 141 -8.16 30.18 17.13
C GLU A 141 -8.19 30.50 15.62
N ASN A 142 -8.72 29.60 14.80
CA ASN A 142 -8.57 29.68 13.34
C ASN A 142 -9.90 29.83 12.59
N LEU A 143 -11.04 29.49 13.19
CA LEU A 143 -12.35 29.71 12.57
C LEU A 143 -13.02 30.95 13.15
N ASN A 144 -13.41 31.86 12.27
CA ASN A 144 -14.26 32.98 12.65
C ASN A 144 -15.61 32.45 13.15
N SER A 145 -16.19 33.11 14.15
CA SER A 145 -17.51 32.77 14.70
C SER A 145 -18.65 32.76 13.67
N SER A 146 -18.44 33.38 12.50
CA SER A 146 -19.40 33.39 11.39
C SER A 146 -19.31 32.15 10.48
N VAL A 147 -18.26 31.34 10.56
CA VAL A 147 -18.09 30.14 9.73
C VAL A 147 -18.72 28.96 10.48
N GLN A 148 -19.73 28.34 9.87
CA GLN A 148 -20.32 27.12 10.42
C GLN A 148 -19.35 25.94 10.23
N LEU A 149 -19.10 25.22 11.32
CA LEU A 149 -18.31 23.99 11.28
C LEU A 149 -19.14 22.86 10.65
N THR A 150 -18.99 22.67 9.34
CA THR A 150 -19.63 21.56 8.62
C THR A 150 -18.94 20.23 8.92
N PRO A 151 -19.62 19.08 8.71
CA PRO A 151 -19.00 17.76 8.81
C PRO A 151 -17.74 17.63 7.96
N GLU A 152 -17.76 18.10 6.71
CA GLU A 152 -16.62 18.01 5.80
C GLU A 152 -15.41 18.82 6.30
N LEU A 153 -15.66 20.03 6.81
CA LEU A 153 -14.62 20.89 7.37
C LEU A 153 -14.07 20.30 8.67
N SER A 154 -14.94 19.72 9.51
CA SER A 154 -14.54 19.01 10.72
C SER A 154 -13.65 17.81 10.39
N THR A 155 -14.03 16.98 9.42
CA THR A 155 -13.24 15.86 8.93
C THR A 155 -11.86 16.30 8.46
N GLN A 156 -11.79 17.42 7.73
CA GLN A 156 -10.53 17.96 7.22
C GLN A 156 -9.61 18.41 8.36
N ILE A 157 -10.12 19.24 9.27
CA ILE A 157 -9.36 19.73 10.43
C ILE A 157 -8.87 18.55 11.28
N TRP A 158 -9.76 17.60 11.56
CA TRP A 158 -9.46 16.41 12.35
C TRP A 158 -8.32 15.59 11.73
N LYS A 159 -8.38 15.35 10.42
CA LYS A 159 -7.37 14.56 9.69
C LYS A 159 -6.04 15.28 9.50
N GLU A 160 -6.04 16.59 9.31
CA GLU A 160 -4.84 17.33 8.90
C GLU A 160 -4.13 18.05 10.04
N LYS A 161 -4.87 18.43 11.10
CA LYS A 161 -4.36 19.30 12.17
C LYS A 161 -4.28 18.60 13.51
N VAL A 162 -5.11 17.57 13.72
CA VAL A 162 -5.26 16.91 15.02
C VAL A 162 -4.67 15.50 15.01
N VAL A 163 -5.20 14.60 14.16
CA VAL A 163 -4.82 13.17 14.18
C VAL A 163 -3.72 12.85 13.16
N GLY A 164 -3.71 13.54 12.01
CA GLY A 164 -2.64 13.40 11.03
C GLY A 164 -1.46 14.27 11.42
N GLY A 165 -0.56 13.75 12.24
CA GLY A 165 0.71 14.43 12.52
C GLY A 165 1.52 14.76 11.26
N THR A 166 2.58 15.53 11.44
CA THR A 166 3.61 15.92 10.45
C THR A 166 4.14 14.77 9.57
N HIS A 167 4.04 13.53 10.04
CA HIS A 167 4.42 12.31 9.30
C HIS A 167 3.57 11.99 8.07
N LYS A 168 2.32 12.48 7.96
CA LYS A 168 1.53 12.23 6.75
C LYS A 168 2.09 13.00 5.55
N ALA A 169 2.55 14.24 5.77
CA ALA A 169 3.24 15.04 4.77
C ALA A 169 4.53 14.37 4.30
N GLU A 170 5.33 13.84 5.23
CA GLU A 170 6.56 13.07 4.94
C GLU A 170 6.27 11.77 4.17
N LEU A 171 5.23 11.02 4.56
CA LEU A 171 4.83 9.79 3.86
C LEU A 171 4.28 10.09 2.46
N THR A 172 3.48 11.15 2.28
CA THR A 172 3.03 11.58 0.95
C THR A 172 4.18 12.08 0.09
N ALA A 173 5.15 12.79 0.66
CA ALA A 173 6.34 13.24 -0.04
C ALA A 173 7.25 12.05 -0.42
N ALA A 174 7.41 11.07 0.47
CA ALA A 174 8.15 9.85 0.22
C ALA A 174 7.48 8.97 -0.86
N LEU A 175 6.16 8.87 -0.85
CA LEU A 175 5.38 8.16 -1.87
C LEU A 175 5.53 8.86 -3.24
N ALA A 176 5.35 10.17 -3.29
CA ALA A 176 5.54 10.96 -4.51
C ALA A 176 6.99 10.85 -5.05
N LYS A 177 7.99 10.81 -4.16
CA LYS A 177 9.40 10.58 -4.54
C LYS A 177 9.62 9.18 -5.10
N SER A 178 9.00 8.16 -4.51
CA SER A 178 9.05 6.78 -4.99
C SER A 178 8.38 6.60 -6.36
N GLU A 179 7.24 7.26 -6.58
CA GLU A 179 6.53 7.23 -7.87
C GLU A 179 7.34 7.91 -8.97
N ARG A 180 7.92 9.08 -8.70
CA ARG A 180 8.84 9.76 -9.63
C ARG A 180 10.02 8.89 -10.00
N LYS A 181 10.59 8.17 -9.03
CA LYS A 181 11.71 7.24 -9.28
C LYS A 181 11.30 6.10 -10.22
N ARG A 182 10.16 5.45 -9.96
CA ARG A 182 9.61 4.40 -10.84
C ARG A 182 9.35 4.89 -12.26
N VAL A 183 8.80 6.09 -12.42
CA VAL A 183 8.53 6.68 -13.74
C VAL A 183 9.83 6.94 -14.49
N ALA A 184 10.86 7.48 -13.82
CA ALA A 184 12.17 7.71 -14.42
C ALA A 184 12.86 6.40 -14.84
N GLU A 185 12.79 5.35 -14.01
CA GLU A 185 13.31 4.02 -14.35
C GLU A 185 12.59 3.44 -15.57
N GLN A 186 11.26 3.58 -15.64
CA GLN A 186 10.47 3.11 -16.77
C GLN A 186 10.75 3.89 -18.07
N GLN A 187 10.97 5.21 -17.98
CA GLN A 187 11.39 6.04 -19.11
C GLN A 187 12.78 5.64 -19.61
N SER A 188 13.74 5.45 -18.69
CA SER A 188 15.09 5.00 -19.02
C SER A 188 15.10 3.62 -19.71
N MET A 189 14.27 2.67 -19.24
CA MET A 189 14.08 1.37 -19.89
C MET A 189 13.41 1.50 -21.26
N SER A 190 12.53 2.48 -21.46
CA SER A 190 11.91 2.73 -22.76
C SER A 190 12.92 3.30 -23.77
N GLU A 191 13.77 4.23 -23.36
CA GLU A 191 14.86 4.80 -24.17
C GLU A 191 15.87 3.71 -24.56
N THR A 192 16.39 2.99 -23.56
CA THR A 192 16.56 1.53 -23.57
C THR A 192 16.30 0.77 -24.86
N VAL A 193 15.04 0.35 -24.91
CA VAL A 193 14.43 -0.47 -25.96
C VAL A 193 14.38 0.27 -27.29
N GLN A 194 14.15 1.58 -27.31
CA GLN A 194 14.15 2.37 -28.54
C GLN A 194 15.54 2.41 -29.19
N GLN A 195 16.59 2.57 -28.38
CA GLN A 195 17.97 2.62 -28.86
C GLN A 195 18.41 1.27 -29.43
N ILE A 196 18.05 0.16 -28.75
CA ILE A 196 18.27 -1.19 -29.25
C ILE A 196 17.53 -1.40 -30.58
N LYS A 197 16.26 -0.97 -30.66
CA LYS A 197 15.47 -1.05 -31.89
C LYS A 197 16.14 -0.29 -33.04
N GLU A 198 16.66 0.89 -32.80
CA GLU A 198 17.36 1.70 -33.80
C GLU A 198 18.65 1.04 -34.27
N GLN A 199 19.44 0.48 -33.35
CA GLN A 199 20.65 -0.29 -33.69
C GLN A 199 20.31 -1.48 -34.61
N VAL A 200 19.28 -2.26 -34.28
CA VAL A 200 18.81 -3.39 -35.09
C VAL A 200 18.38 -2.93 -36.48
N MET A 201 17.64 -1.83 -36.59
CA MET A 201 17.21 -1.28 -37.88
C MET A 201 18.37 -0.80 -38.75
N ASN A 202 19.42 -0.23 -38.13
CA ASN A 202 20.62 0.22 -38.85
C ASN A 202 21.49 -0.95 -39.32
N LEU A 203 21.57 -2.04 -38.54
CA LEU A 203 22.22 -3.29 -38.95
C LEU A 203 21.54 -3.92 -40.17
N ALA A 204 20.20 -3.90 -40.21
CA ALA A 204 19.42 -4.41 -41.34
C ALA A 204 19.52 -3.58 -42.63
N ARG A 205 20.05 -2.35 -42.55
CA ARG A 205 20.26 -1.45 -43.70
C ARG A 205 21.68 -1.47 -44.28
N ARG A 206 22.61 -2.23 -43.70
CA ARG A 206 23.95 -2.36 -44.28
C ARG A 206 23.84 -3.09 -45.64
N PRO A 207 24.36 -2.52 -46.74
CA PRO A 207 24.44 -3.25 -48.00
C PRO A 207 25.36 -4.46 -47.80
N THR A 208 24.90 -5.65 -48.18
CA THR A 208 25.80 -6.77 -48.48
C THR A 208 26.71 -6.34 -49.61
N THR A 209 27.92 -5.92 -49.25
CA THR A 209 29.04 -5.77 -50.19
C THR A 209 29.18 -7.10 -50.93
N SER A 210 28.99 -7.04 -52.23
CA SER A 210 29.21 -8.14 -53.17
C SER A 210 30.67 -8.63 -53.06
N ALA A 211 30.84 -9.95 -53.11
CA ALA A 211 32.14 -10.58 -53.26
C ALA A 211 32.79 -10.13 -54.59
N PRO A 212 34.11 -9.87 -54.64
CA PRO A 212 34.79 -9.54 -55.87
C PRO A 212 34.94 -10.78 -56.76
N ASP A 213 34.67 -10.57 -58.05
CA ASP A 213 34.71 -11.52 -59.15
C ASP A 213 36.09 -12.16 -59.36
N ASP A 214 36.06 -13.41 -59.80
CA ASP A 214 37.18 -14.19 -60.30
C ASP A 214 37.95 -13.43 -61.39
N ILE A 215 39.26 -13.26 -61.20
CA ILE A 215 40.20 -12.97 -62.28
C ILE A 215 41.28 -14.06 -62.24
N ASP A 216 41.26 -14.88 -63.28
CA ASP A 216 42.35 -15.73 -63.72
C ASP A 216 43.63 -14.89 -63.88
N ASP A 217 44.72 -15.30 -63.23
CA ASP A 217 46.05 -14.94 -63.69
C ASP A 217 46.98 -16.15 -63.52
N GLU A 218 47.35 -16.71 -64.67
CA GLU A 218 48.38 -17.72 -64.82
C GLU A 218 49.72 -17.15 -64.40
N SER A 219 50.45 -17.84 -63.53
CA SER A 219 51.91 -17.83 -63.61
C SER A 219 52.46 -19.12 -63.02
N ASP A 220 52.98 -19.94 -63.92
CA ASP A 220 53.90 -21.05 -63.68
C ASP A 220 55.04 -20.64 -62.74
N GLU A 221 55.54 -21.58 -61.93
CA GLU A 221 56.96 -22.00 -61.97
C GLU A 221 57.17 -23.14 -60.97
N ASP A 222 57.83 -24.16 -61.50
CA ASP A 222 58.23 -25.40 -60.89
C ASP A 222 59.15 -25.19 -59.68
N ASP A 223 59.01 -26.00 -58.62
CA ASP A 223 60.17 -26.82 -58.25
C ASP A 223 59.79 -28.09 -57.47
N TYR A 224 60.55 -29.08 -57.84
CA TYR A 224 60.49 -30.50 -57.57
C TYR A 224 61.18 -30.83 -56.24
N VAL A 225 60.55 -31.63 -55.37
CA VAL A 225 61.12 -32.90 -54.89
C VAL A 225 60.12 -33.72 -54.07
N ASP A 226 59.92 -34.93 -54.58
CA ASP A 226 59.32 -36.10 -53.95
C ASP A 226 60.27 -36.69 -52.88
N LEU A 227 59.69 -37.29 -51.83
CA LEU A 227 59.92 -38.68 -51.41
C LEU A 227 59.34 -38.93 -50.00
N THR A 228 58.20 -39.63 -50.00
CA THR A 228 57.58 -40.45 -48.92
C THR A 228 58.53 -41.55 -48.39
N PRO A 229 58.14 -42.37 -47.37
CA PRO A 229 56.89 -42.38 -46.57
C PRO A 229 57.08 -42.14 -45.07
#